data_AF-A0A1S2CSW1-F1
#
_entry.id   AF-A0A1S2CSW1-F1
#
_cell.length_a   1.000
_cell.length_b   1.000
_cell.length_c   1.000
_cell.angle_alpha   90.00
_cell.angle_beta   90.00
_cell.angle_gamma   90.00
#
_symmetry.space_group_name_H-M   'P 1'
#
loop_
_entity.id
_entity.type
_entity.pdbx_description
1 polymer ?
#
loop_
_entity_poly.entity_id
_entity_poly.type
_entity_poly.pdbx_seq_one_letter_code
_entity_poly.pdbx_strand_id
1 'polypeptide(L)'
;MTNVSVALVALLLTGAAQAAPAVFSPESGVLCDKKAGFCADTQGISMGLTQVHLGDKAQDKLVKIFGSTDGVDMGSYTLSNGVHCESSEQQCYKDRYFPRTKESKYTAMLFKKSK
;
A
#
# COMPACT_ATOMS: atom_id res chain seq x y z
N MET A 1 52.67 -41.07 -7.18
CA MET A 1 52.14 -40.44 -5.95
C MET A 1 51.15 -39.37 -6.40
N THR A 2 49.94 -39.45 -5.86
CA THR A 2 48.69 -38.84 -6.35
C THR A 2 48.61 -37.33 -6.13
N ASN A 3 48.32 -36.55 -7.18
CA ASN A 3 47.94 -35.14 -7.05
C ASN A 3 46.42 -35.04 -6.92
N VAL A 4 45.93 -34.94 -5.68
CA VAL A 4 44.53 -34.65 -5.36
C VAL A 4 44.25 -33.20 -5.75
N SER A 5 43.49 -32.99 -6.82
CA SER A 5 42.94 -31.68 -7.16
C SER A 5 41.74 -31.41 -6.28
N VAL A 6 41.90 -30.50 -5.30
CA VAL A 6 40.79 -30.01 -4.48
C VAL A 6 40.06 -28.95 -5.29
N ALA A 7 39.00 -29.34 -5.98
CA ALA A 7 38.07 -28.40 -6.60
C ALA A 7 37.18 -27.79 -5.51
N LEU A 8 37.48 -26.54 -5.13
CA LEU A 8 36.71 -25.77 -4.16
C LEU A 8 35.46 -25.20 -4.88
N VAL A 9 34.31 -25.88 -4.75
CA VAL A 9 33.03 -25.41 -5.29
C VAL A 9 32.45 -24.37 -4.32
N ALA A 10 32.68 -23.09 -4.60
CA ALA A 10 32.05 -21.99 -3.86
C ALA A 10 30.56 -21.90 -4.26
N LEU A 11 29.68 -22.34 -3.37
CA LEU A 11 28.23 -22.23 -3.52
C LEU A 11 27.81 -20.76 -3.26
N LEU A 12 27.58 -19.99 -4.34
CA LEU A 12 27.07 -18.63 -4.25
C LEU A 12 25.58 -18.67 -3.85
N LEU A 13 25.29 -18.44 -2.57
CA LEU A 13 23.93 -18.17 -2.07
C LEU A 13 23.52 -16.76 -2.52
N THR A 14 22.99 -16.62 -3.74
CA THR A 14 22.33 -15.38 -4.15
C THR A 14 21.00 -15.25 -3.42
N GLY A 15 20.98 -14.51 -2.31
CA GLY A 15 19.75 -14.12 -1.62
C GLY A 15 18.94 -13.16 -2.48
N ALA A 16 17.78 -13.60 -2.98
CA ALA A 16 16.85 -12.72 -3.68
C ALA A 16 16.22 -11.75 -2.68
N ALA A 17 16.61 -10.47 -2.69
CA ALA A 17 15.91 -9.45 -1.93
C ALA A 17 14.50 -9.27 -2.51
N GLN A 18 13.47 -9.77 -1.82
CA GLN A 18 12.08 -9.50 -2.19
C GLN A 18 11.76 -8.04 -1.86
N ALA A 19 11.39 -7.25 -2.88
CA ALA A 19 10.92 -5.89 -2.66
C ALA A 19 9.69 -5.91 -1.74
N ALA A 20 9.69 -5.05 -0.72
CA ALA A 20 8.53 -4.88 0.14
C ALA A 20 7.29 -4.51 -0.71
N PRO A 21 6.10 -5.03 -0.38
CA PRO A 21 4.89 -4.71 -1.13
C PRO A 21 4.64 -3.20 -1.09
N ALA A 22 4.25 -2.63 -2.23
CA ALA A 22 3.95 -1.19 -2.32
C ALA A 22 2.76 -0.81 -1.44
N VAL A 23 1.76 -1.69 -1.35
CA VAL A 23 0.58 -1.54 -0.50
C VAL A 23 0.74 -2.34 0.78
N PHE A 24 0.56 -1.70 1.93
CA PHE A 24 0.75 -2.29 3.24
C PHE A 24 -0.17 -1.66 4.29
N SER A 25 -0.40 -2.34 5.40
CA SER A 25 -1.23 -1.86 6.52
C SER A 25 -0.35 -1.77 7.77
N PRO A 26 0.09 -0.56 8.17
CA PRO A 26 1.00 -0.39 9.31
C PRO A 26 0.30 -0.62 10.66
N GLU A 27 -1.01 -0.38 10.72
CA GLU A 27 -1.85 -0.61 11.89
C GLU A 27 -3.30 -0.87 11.47
N SER A 28 -4.12 -1.35 12.41
CA SER A 28 -5.53 -1.66 12.15
C SER A 28 -6.28 -0.43 11.66
N GLY A 29 -6.96 -0.53 10.53
CA GLY A 29 -7.74 0.59 9.98
C GLY A 29 -6.92 1.61 9.20
N VAL A 30 -5.64 1.33 8.92
CA VAL A 30 -4.78 2.15 8.07
C VAL A 30 -4.27 1.33 6.90
N LEU A 31 -4.42 1.86 5.70
CA LEU A 31 -3.90 1.28 4.46
C LEU A 31 -3.03 2.30 3.74
N CYS A 32 -1.77 1.97 3.56
CA CYS A 32 -0.78 2.82 2.90
C CYS A 32 -0.36 2.23 1.56
N ASP A 33 -0.10 3.11 0.61
CA ASP A 33 0.51 2.76 -0.66
C ASP A 33 1.72 3.66 -0.91
N LYS A 34 2.91 3.08 -0.78
CA LYS A 34 4.18 3.77 -0.99
C LYS A 34 4.39 4.21 -2.43
N LYS A 35 3.84 3.47 -3.40
CA LYS A 35 3.97 3.79 -4.83
C LYS A 35 2.98 4.87 -5.25
N ALA A 36 1.75 4.84 -4.73
CA ALA A 36 0.76 5.90 -4.95
C ALA A 36 1.05 7.16 -4.10
N GLY A 37 1.78 7.01 -3.00
CA GLY A 37 2.27 8.11 -2.17
C GLY A 37 1.27 8.63 -1.14
N PHE A 38 0.33 7.79 -0.69
CA PHE A 38 -0.65 8.16 0.32
C PHE A 38 -0.96 7.03 1.29
N CYS A 39 -1.50 7.39 2.45
CA CYS A 39 -2.19 6.50 3.36
C CYS A 39 -3.65 6.93 3.50
N ALA A 40 -4.51 5.96 3.79
CA ALA A 40 -5.93 6.16 3.99
C ALA A 40 -6.38 5.43 5.26
N ASP A 41 -7.42 5.97 5.88
CA ASP A 41 -8.18 5.34 6.96
C ASP A 41 -9.64 5.14 6.55
N THR A 42 -10.49 4.78 7.50
CA THR A 42 -11.93 4.56 7.27
C THR A 42 -12.68 5.77 6.69
N GLN A 43 -12.13 6.97 6.75
CA GLN A 43 -12.71 8.20 6.22
C GLN A 43 -12.21 8.51 4.80
N GLY A 44 -11.07 7.97 4.39
CA GLY A 44 -10.46 8.22 3.09
C GLY A 44 -8.95 8.50 3.17
N ILE A 45 -8.40 9.10 2.11
CA ILE A 45 -7.00 9.55 2.08
C ILE A 45 -6.74 10.53 3.22
N SER A 46 -5.71 10.26 4.02
CA SER A 46 -5.34 11.04 5.20
C SER A 46 -3.95 11.66 5.05
N MET A 47 -3.89 13.00 5.07
CA MET A 47 -2.64 13.76 5.00
C MET A 47 -1.73 13.46 6.19
N GLY A 48 -2.31 13.38 7.39
CA GLY A 48 -1.57 13.11 8.63
C GLY A 48 -0.97 11.71 8.63
N LEU A 49 -1.75 10.68 8.29
CA LEU A 49 -1.24 9.31 8.21
C LEU A 49 -0.19 9.17 7.10
N THR A 50 -0.37 9.88 5.98
CA THR A 50 0.64 9.92 4.92
C THR A 50 1.96 10.48 5.44
N GLN A 51 1.93 11.57 6.19
CA GLN A 51 3.14 12.13 6.80
C GLN A 51 3.78 11.15 7.79
N VAL A 52 2.99 10.56 8.68
CA VAL A 52 3.47 9.64 9.73
C VAL A 52 4.15 8.40 9.13
N HIS A 53 3.59 7.80 8.08
CA HIS A 53 4.08 6.52 7.56
C HIS A 53 4.95 6.62 6.30
N LEU A 54 4.79 7.68 5.50
CA LEU A 54 5.53 7.88 4.24
C LEU A 54 6.44 9.11 4.25
N GLY A 55 6.35 9.97 5.29
CA GLY A 55 7.20 11.13 5.51
C GLY A 55 6.70 12.42 4.85
N ASP A 56 7.31 13.54 5.25
CA ASP A 56 6.92 14.91 4.84
C ASP A 56 6.87 15.07 3.32
N LYS A 57 7.82 14.48 2.59
CA LYS A 57 7.85 14.56 1.12
C LYS A 57 6.62 13.94 0.45
N ALA A 58 6.00 12.93 1.06
CA ALA A 58 4.80 12.32 0.52
C ALA A 58 3.58 13.21 0.79
N GLN A 59 3.48 13.75 2.00
CA GLN A 59 2.45 14.73 2.36
C GLN A 59 2.52 15.98 1.48
N ASP A 60 3.71 16.56 1.29
CA ASP A 60 3.91 17.74 0.42
C ASP A 60 3.42 17.51 -1.01
N LYS A 61 3.55 16.28 -1.52
CA LYS A 61 3.03 15.91 -2.84
C LYS A 61 1.52 15.85 -2.84
N LEU A 62 0.89 15.27 -1.82
CA LEU A 62 -0.58 15.25 -1.72
C LEU A 62 -1.15 16.66 -1.59
N VAL A 63 -0.54 17.53 -0.78
CA VAL A 63 -0.94 18.94 -0.68
C VAL A 63 -0.84 19.64 -2.03
N LYS A 64 0.18 19.34 -2.84
CA LYS A 64 0.29 19.90 -4.21
C LYS A 64 -0.76 19.34 -5.17
N ILE A 65 -1.14 18.08 -5.02
CA ILE A 65 -2.13 17.43 -5.90
C ILE A 65 -3.55 17.94 -5.57
N PHE A 66 -3.87 18.01 -4.28
CA PHE A 66 -5.23 18.33 -3.83
C PHE A 66 -5.42 19.81 -3.54
N GLY A 67 -4.36 20.56 -3.24
CA GLY A 67 -4.44 21.97 -2.85
C GLY A 67 -5.15 22.10 -1.51
N SER A 68 -6.43 22.49 -1.55
CA SER A 68 -7.33 22.45 -0.39
C SER A 68 -8.08 21.11 -0.36
N THR A 69 -8.33 20.58 0.84
CA THR A 69 -9.22 19.41 1.01
C THR A 69 -10.70 19.78 0.87
N ASP A 70 -11.04 21.07 0.79
CA ASP A 70 -12.43 21.53 0.70
C ASP A 70 -13.06 21.10 -0.63
N GLY A 71 -14.10 20.27 -0.54
CA GLY A 71 -14.84 19.79 -1.70
C GLY A 71 -14.14 18.69 -2.51
N VAL A 72 -12.99 18.20 -2.05
CA VAL A 72 -12.31 17.05 -2.68
C VAL A 72 -12.80 15.75 -2.05
N ASP A 73 -13.31 14.84 -2.87
CA ASP A 73 -13.65 13.49 -2.42
C ASP A 73 -12.38 12.66 -2.19
N MET A 74 -11.98 12.56 -0.92
CA MET A 74 -10.89 11.69 -0.46
C MET A 74 -11.37 10.28 -0.13
N GLY A 75 -12.68 10.03 -0.14
CA GLY A 75 -13.29 8.76 0.20
C GLY A 75 -13.24 7.75 -0.95
N SER A 76 -13.07 8.22 -2.19
CA SER A 76 -12.95 7.40 -3.39
C SER A 76 -11.53 7.39 -3.95
N TYR A 77 -10.83 6.27 -3.87
CA TYR A 77 -9.42 6.22 -4.28
C TYR A 77 -8.98 4.85 -4.79
N THR A 78 -7.96 4.84 -5.66
CA THR A 78 -7.39 3.62 -6.24
C THR A 78 -5.93 3.48 -5.85
N LEU A 79 -5.59 2.33 -5.29
CA LEU A 79 -4.23 1.93 -4.96
C LEU A 79 -3.48 1.57 -6.23
N SER A 80 -2.15 1.65 -6.18
CA SER A 80 -1.24 1.33 -7.29
C SER A 80 -1.27 -0.13 -7.73
N ASN A 81 -1.89 -1.02 -6.96
CA ASN A 81 -2.16 -2.41 -7.31
C ASN A 81 -3.52 -2.62 -8.01
N GLY A 82 -4.26 -1.55 -8.28
CA GLY A 82 -5.56 -1.56 -8.97
C GLY A 82 -6.79 -1.59 -8.06
N VAL A 83 -6.62 -1.94 -6.77
CA VAL A 83 -7.74 -2.01 -5.82
C VAL A 83 -8.31 -0.61 -5.59
N HIS A 84 -9.62 -0.51 -5.68
CA HIS A 84 -10.36 0.74 -5.49
C HIS A 84 -11.17 0.68 -4.20
N CYS A 85 -11.04 1.67 -3.32
CA CYS A 85 -11.77 1.72 -2.06
C CYS A 85 -12.73 2.90 -2.03
N GLU A 86 -13.88 2.65 -1.45
CA GLU A 86 -14.94 3.63 -1.21
C GLU A 86 -15.25 3.68 0.28
N SER A 87 -14.85 4.77 0.94
CA SER A 87 -15.03 4.96 2.38
C SER A 87 -16.50 5.04 2.80
N SER A 88 -17.34 5.68 1.97
CA SER A 88 -18.79 5.78 2.19
C SER A 88 -19.50 4.42 2.17
N GLU A 89 -18.94 3.45 1.44
CA GLU A 89 -19.46 2.08 1.33
C GLU A 89 -18.75 1.10 2.28
N GLN A 90 -17.69 1.56 2.96
CA GLN A 90 -16.80 0.72 3.77
C GLN A 90 -16.33 -0.54 3.02
N GLN A 91 -16.01 -0.39 1.74
CA GLN A 91 -15.74 -1.50 0.83
C GLN A 91 -14.62 -1.15 -0.14
N CYS A 92 -13.67 -2.07 -0.29
CA CYS A 92 -12.73 -2.08 -1.40
C CYS A 92 -13.18 -3.08 -2.47
N TYR A 93 -12.78 -2.82 -3.71
CA TYR A 93 -13.13 -3.52 -4.92
C TYR A 93 -11.87 -3.86 -5.70
N LYS A 94 -11.92 -4.92 -6.51
CA LYS A 94 -10.76 -5.35 -7.31
C LYS A 94 -10.28 -4.26 -8.28
N ASP A 95 -11.21 -3.41 -8.72
CA ASP A 95 -10.99 -2.24 -9.56
C ASP A 95 -12.18 -1.27 -9.43
N ARG A 96 -12.14 -0.16 -10.19
CA ARG A 96 -13.14 0.91 -10.18
C ARG A 96 -14.30 0.71 -11.16
N TYR A 97 -14.32 -0.35 -11.96
CA TYR A 97 -15.23 -0.50 -13.08
C TYR A 97 -16.52 -1.23 -12.69
N PHE A 98 -17.65 -0.79 -13.26
CA PHE A 98 -18.95 -1.40 -12.99
C PHE A 98 -19.22 -2.57 -13.96
N PRO A 99 -19.79 -3.70 -13.46
CA PRO A 99 -20.12 -3.97 -12.06
C PRO A 99 -18.87 -4.26 -11.21
N ARG A 100 -18.77 -3.61 -10.04
CA ARG A 100 -17.60 -3.72 -9.17
C ARG A 100 -17.58 -5.07 -8.44
N THR A 101 -16.42 -5.74 -8.44
CA THR A 101 -16.20 -6.99 -7.68
C THR A 101 -15.59 -6.69 -6.31
N LYS A 102 -16.24 -7.12 -5.22
CA LYS A 102 -15.74 -6.90 -3.86
C LYS A 102 -14.36 -7.53 -3.65
N GLU A 103 -13.49 -6.80 -2.97
CA GLU A 103 -12.17 -7.23 -2.53
C GLU A 103 -12.21 -7.38 -1.01
N SER A 104 -11.94 -8.58 -0.48
CA SER A 104 -12.14 -8.87 0.94
C SER A 104 -10.93 -8.56 1.82
N LYS A 105 -9.71 -8.66 1.29
CA LYS A 105 -8.47 -8.53 2.06
C LYS A 105 -8.26 -7.10 2.53
N TYR A 106 -8.23 -6.14 1.62
CA TYR A 106 -8.02 -4.73 1.91
C TYR A 106 -9.24 -4.13 2.62
N THR A 107 -10.45 -4.60 2.30
CA THR A 107 -11.65 -4.23 3.07
C THR A 107 -11.52 -4.63 4.53
N ALA A 108 -11.00 -5.82 4.82
CA ALA A 108 -10.79 -6.26 6.19
C ALA A 108 -9.70 -5.46 6.91
N MET A 109 -8.59 -5.15 6.22
CA MET A 109 -7.50 -4.33 6.78
C MET A 109 -7.97 -2.92 7.16
N LEU A 110 -8.84 -2.33 6.34
CA LEU A 110 -9.22 -0.93 6.46
C LEU A 110 -10.48 -0.71 7.30
N PHE A 111 -11.54 -1.52 7.13
CA PHE A 111 -12.85 -1.23 7.70
C PHE A 111 -13.29 -2.17 8.82
N LYS A 112 -12.60 -3.30 9.03
CA LYS A 112 -12.92 -4.20 10.15
C LYS A 112 -12.04 -3.86 11.35
N LYS A 113 -12.67 -3.72 12.52
CA LYS A 113 -11.93 -3.56 13.78
C LYS A 113 -11.14 -4.85 14.06
N SER A 114 -9.85 -4.72 14.38
CA SER A 114 -9.12 -5.78 15.06
C SER A 114 -9.84 -6.11 16.38
N LYS A 115 -10.15 -7.38 16.60
CA LYS A 115 -10.76 -7.87 17.84
C LYS A 115 -9.76 -7.87 18.99
#